data_AF-A0A504J163-F1
#
_entry.id   AF-A0A504J163-F1
#
_cell.length_a   1.000
_cell.length_b   1.000
_cell.length_c   1.000
_cell.angle_alpha   90.00
_cell.angle_beta   90.00
_cell.angle_gamma   90.00
#
_symmetry.space_group_name_H-M   'P 1'
#
loop_
_entity.id
_entity.type
_entity.pdbx_description
1 polymer ?
#
loop_
_entity_poly.entity_id
_entity_poly.type
_entity_poly.pdbx_seq_one_letter_code
_entity_poly.pdbx_strand_id
1 'polypeptide(L)'
;MIFRKAMIVFLIAITFFSFTQCKAVEKKESIKDKQNIIMPQEKGISKLNTDKSMQLVINKEQKEGDPAFYFNYKVFNTKTREVIKKGTFRGMNIDWHGNTSIKLIPYVGMEQKPNSENPEEVLSSDTLTQIQIIKLNH
;
A
#
# COMPACT_ATOMS: atom_id res chain seq x y z
N MET A 1 -16.10 48.83 -52.34
CA MET A 1 -16.65 48.94 -50.96
C MET A 1 -17.45 47.72 -50.49
N ILE A 2 -17.91 46.84 -51.39
CA ILE A 2 -18.75 45.66 -51.08
C ILE A 2 -17.92 44.49 -50.49
N PHE A 3 -16.71 44.24 -51.02
CA PHE A 3 -15.82 43.17 -50.53
C PHE A 3 -15.37 43.34 -49.07
N ARG A 4 -15.12 44.58 -48.62
CA ARG A 4 -14.80 44.85 -47.20
C ARG A 4 -15.96 44.55 -46.26
N LYS A 5 -17.21 44.79 -46.69
CA LYS A 5 -18.41 44.48 -45.90
C LYS A 5 -18.66 42.97 -45.85
N ALA A 6 -18.44 42.26 -46.96
CA ALA A 6 -18.56 40.80 -47.01
C ALA A 6 -17.53 40.08 -46.12
N MET A 7 -16.29 40.61 -46.05
CA MET A 7 -15.22 40.03 -45.24
C MET A 7 -15.46 40.19 -43.73
N ILE A 8 -16.05 41.32 -43.31
CA ILE A 8 -16.47 41.55 -41.92
C ILE A 8 -17.61 40.62 -41.50
N VAL A 9 -18.61 40.42 -42.37
CA VAL A 9 -19.72 39.48 -42.11
C VAL A 9 -19.21 38.04 -41.99
N PHE A 10 -18.25 37.65 -42.81
CA PHE A 10 -17.61 36.33 -42.74
C PHE A 10 -16.84 36.11 -41.44
N LEU A 11 -16.11 37.12 -40.96
CA LEU A 11 -15.39 37.05 -39.68
C LEU A 11 -16.32 36.95 -38.47
N ILE A 12 -17.46 37.65 -38.49
CA ILE A 12 -18.47 37.57 -37.42
C ILE A 12 -19.15 36.19 -37.42
N ALA A 13 -19.38 35.58 -38.58
CA ALA A 13 -19.98 34.24 -38.66
C ALA A 13 -19.08 33.14 -38.07
N ILE A 14 -17.76 33.26 -38.20
CA ILE A 14 -16.79 32.28 -37.67
C ILE A 14 -16.70 32.33 -36.14
N THR A 15 -16.87 33.51 -35.53
CA THR A 15 -16.78 33.65 -34.07
C THR A 15 -18.01 33.06 -33.35
N PHE A 16 -19.20 33.08 -33.96
CA PHE A 16 -20.39 32.43 -33.39
C PHE A 16 -20.36 30.89 -33.45
N PHE A 17 -19.62 30.29 -34.39
CA PHE A 17 -19.53 28.83 -34.51
C PHE A 17 -18.62 28.18 -33.45
N SER A 18 -17.79 28.97 -32.76
CA SER A 18 -16.76 28.46 -31.83
C SER A 18 -17.26 28.25 -30.39
N PHE A 19 -18.52 28.57 -30.06
CA PHE A 19 -19.05 28.50 -28.69
C PHE A 19 -20.15 27.46 -28.46
N THR A 20 -20.47 26.58 -29.42
CA THR A 20 -21.61 25.64 -29.29
C THR A 20 -21.25 24.21 -28.87
N GLN A 21 -20.00 23.91 -28.48
CA GLN A 21 -19.62 22.58 -27.99
C GLN A 21 -18.98 22.61 -26.59
N CYS A 22 -19.77 22.99 -25.59
CA CYS A 22 -19.58 22.53 -24.22
C CYS A 22 -20.94 22.09 -23.66
N LYS A 23 -21.47 20.97 -24.16
CA LYS A 23 -22.47 20.20 -23.40
C LYS A 23 -21.70 19.43 -22.32
N ALA A 24 -21.59 20.02 -21.13
CA ALA A 24 -21.34 19.23 -19.93
C ALA A 24 -22.58 18.34 -19.72
N VAL A 25 -22.49 17.10 -20.18
CA VAL A 25 -23.42 16.05 -19.79
C VAL A 25 -23.16 15.78 -18.31
N GLU A 26 -24.04 16.27 -17.43
CA GLU A 26 -24.12 15.78 -16.06
C GLU A 26 -24.54 14.31 -16.10
N LYS A 27 -23.54 13.43 -16.13
CA LYS A 27 -23.76 12.02 -15.86
C LYS A 27 -23.89 11.88 -14.34
N LYS A 28 -25.12 11.94 -13.85
CA LYS A 28 -25.49 11.34 -12.56
C LYS A 28 -25.33 9.83 -12.71
N GLU A 29 -24.15 9.31 -12.37
CA GLU A 29 -23.95 7.88 -12.24
C GLU A 29 -23.01 7.60 -11.07
N SER A 30 -23.62 7.02 -10.04
CA SER A 30 -23.07 6.23 -8.94
C SER A 30 -21.58 6.34 -8.63
N ILE A 31 -21.31 6.74 -7.38
CA ILE A 31 -20.09 6.50 -6.62
C ILE A 31 -19.57 5.08 -6.88
N LYS A 32 -18.65 4.95 -7.83
CA LYS A 32 -17.60 3.93 -7.79
C LYS A 32 -16.36 4.71 -7.44
N ASP A 33 -15.91 4.52 -6.21
CA ASP A 33 -14.64 5.02 -5.69
C ASP A 33 -13.51 4.66 -6.67
N LYS A 34 -13.23 5.56 -7.61
CA LYS A 34 -11.89 5.68 -8.16
C LYS A 34 -11.04 6.15 -7.00
N GLN A 35 -10.47 5.19 -6.29
CA GLN A 35 -9.28 5.40 -5.50
C GLN A 35 -8.25 6.04 -6.43
N ASN A 36 -8.20 7.36 -6.43
CA ASN A 36 -6.97 8.08 -6.71
C ASN A 36 -5.99 7.52 -5.66
N ILE A 37 -5.18 6.55 -6.07
CA ILE A 37 -3.99 6.14 -5.31
C ILE A 37 -3.02 7.30 -5.45
N ILE A 38 -3.30 8.39 -4.72
CA ILE A 38 -2.32 9.39 -4.36
C ILE A 38 -1.32 8.60 -3.54
N MET A 39 -0.18 8.28 -4.16
CA MET A 39 0.93 7.65 -3.49
C MET A 39 1.31 8.60 -2.34
N PRO A 40 1.06 8.24 -1.07
CA PRO A 40 1.75 8.95 -0.02
C PRO A 40 3.23 8.66 -0.30
N GLN A 41 4.08 9.68 -0.29
CA GLN A 41 5.50 9.44 -0.02
C GLN A 41 5.55 8.82 1.38
N GLU A 42 5.24 7.53 1.49
CA GLU A 42 5.26 6.79 2.74
C GLU A 42 6.74 6.82 3.16
N LYS A 43 7.02 7.45 4.30
CA LYS A 43 8.31 7.42 5.04
C LYS A 43 8.73 5.98 5.44
N GLY A 44 8.17 4.97 4.79
CA GLY A 44 8.36 3.57 5.06
C GLY A 44 9.49 2.95 4.23
N ILE A 45 9.97 1.82 4.70
CA ILE A 45 10.95 1.00 4.00
C ILE A 45 10.23 0.30 2.85
N SER A 46 10.80 0.35 1.66
CA SER A 46 10.28 -0.35 0.49
C SER A 46 11.26 -1.38 -0.03
N LYS A 47 10.79 -2.61 -0.28
CA LYS A 47 11.58 -3.75 -0.73
C LYS A 47 10.88 -4.48 -1.87
N LEU A 48 11.57 -4.70 -2.98
CA LEU A 48 11.11 -5.61 -4.04
C LEU A 48 11.40 -7.06 -3.67
N ASN A 49 10.55 -7.98 -4.11
CA ASN A 49 10.86 -9.41 -4.09
C ASN A 49 11.94 -9.75 -5.15
N THR A 50 12.44 -10.98 -5.17
CA THR A 50 13.62 -11.36 -6.00
C THR A 50 13.36 -11.16 -7.50
N ASP A 51 12.17 -11.49 -8.00
CA ASP A 51 11.80 -11.27 -9.41
C ASP A 51 11.24 -9.87 -9.72
N LYS A 52 11.14 -8.99 -8.71
CA LYS A 52 10.61 -7.62 -8.81
C LYS A 52 9.14 -7.54 -9.29
N SER A 53 8.39 -8.64 -9.23
CA SER A 53 6.95 -8.65 -9.55
C SER A 53 6.09 -8.06 -8.44
N MET A 54 6.61 -8.02 -7.20
CA MET A 54 5.90 -7.50 -6.04
C MET A 54 6.79 -6.54 -5.24
N GLN A 55 6.15 -5.55 -4.62
CA GLN A 55 6.79 -4.57 -3.76
C GLN A 55 6.12 -4.59 -2.39
N LEU A 56 6.94 -4.74 -1.36
CA LEU A 56 6.56 -4.68 0.05
C LEU A 56 6.92 -3.30 0.56
N VAL A 57 5.93 -2.57 1.07
CA VAL A 57 6.10 -1.29 1.76
C VAL A 57 5.74 -1.48 3.22
N ILE A 58 6.62 -1.02 4.10
CA ILE A 58 6.55 -1.21 5.55
C ILE A 58 6.69 0.16 6.20
N ASN A 59 5.67 0.59 6.93
CA ASN A 59 5.79 1.67 7.89
C ASN A 59 6.03 1.07 9.28
N LYS A 60 7.07 1.54 9.97
CA LYS A 60 7.54 1.02 11.26
C LYS A 60 7.36 2.11 12.32
N GLU A 61 6.69 1.78 13.40
CA GLU A 61 6.43 2.66 14.54
C GLU A 61 6.89 1.98 15.83
N GLN A 62 7.50 2.77 16.72
CA GLN A 62 7.86 2.35 18.07
C GLN A 62 7.01 3.15 19.05
N LYS A 63 6.34 2.46 19.98
CA LYS A 63 5.59 3.10 21.06
C LYS A 63 6.49 3.20 22.28
N GLU A 64 6.39 4.32 23.00
CA GLU A 64 7.08 4.49 24.27
C GLU A 64 6.62 3.41 25.26
N GLY A 65 7.58 2.77 25.94
CA GLY A 65 7.30 1.68 26.88
C GLY A 65 7.03 0.30 26.26
N ASP A 66 6.95 0.17 24.93
CA ASP A 66 6.83 -1.13 24.26
C ASP A 66 8.16 -1.53 23.58
N PRO A 67 8.79 -2.66 23.96
CA PRO A 67 10.02 -3.09 23.33
C PRO A 67 9.83 -3.69 21.93
N ALA A 68 8.59 -3.99 21.52
CA ALA A 68 8.29 -4.46 20.17
C ALA A 68 7.94 -3.31 19.22
N PHE A 69 8.19 -3.53 17.92
CA PHE A 69 7.79 -2.59 16.88
C PHE A 69 6.40 -2.92 16.34
N TYR A 70 5.68 -1.89 15.95
CA TYR A 70 4.42 -1.98 15.23
C TYR A 70 4.68 -1.69 13.76
N PHE A 71 4.31 -2.64 12.91
CA PHE A 71 4.48 -2.56 11.47
C PHE A 71 3.13 -2.48 10.79
N ASN A 72 2.96 -1.49 9.93
CA ASN A 72 1.89 -1.44 8.94
C ASN A 72 2.50 -1.81 7.59
N TYR A 73 2.05 -2.90 6.96
CA TYR A 73 2.64 -3.36 5.70
C TYR A 73 1.60 -3.50 4.59
N LYS A 74 2.07 -3.29 3.35
CA LYS A 74 1.32 -3.51 2.11
C LYS A 74 2.23 -4.20 1.11
N VAL A 75 1.70 -5.20 0.42
CA VAL A 75 2.31 -5.83 -0.75
C VAL A 75 1.45 -5.51 -1.95
N PHE A 76 2.07 -5.02 -3.02
CA PHE A 76 1.38 -4.75 -4.28
C PHE A 76 2.12 -5.34 -5.47
N ASN A 77 1.36 -5.66 -6.50
CA ASN A 77 1.90 -6.03 -7.81
C ASN A 77 2.57 -4.80 -8.45
N THR A 78 3.81 -4.93 -8.92
CA THR A 78 4.55 -3.79 -9.47
C THR A 78 4.02 -3.32 -10.82
N LYS A 79 3.37 -4.22 -11.59
CA LYS A 79 2.78 -3.92 -12.91
C LYS A 79 1.38 -3.36 -12.79
N THR A 80 0.47 -4.06 -12.12
CA THR A 80 -0.95 -3.66 -12.01
C THR A 80 -1.19 -2.62 -10.92
N ARG A 81 -0.24 -2.45 -9.99
CA ARG A 81 -0.36 -1.61 -8.79
C ARG A 81 -1.47 -2.05 -7.83
N GLU A 82 -2.04 -3.24 -8.04
CA GLU A 82 -3.06 -3.81 -7.15
C GLU A 82 -2.44 -4.28 -5.84
N VAL A 83 -3.18 -4.05 -4.74
CA VAL A 83 -2.78 -4.52 -3.41
C VAL A 83 -3.08 -6.01 -3.31
N ILE A 84 -2.03 -6.81 -3.17
CA ILE A 84 -2.10 -8.27 -3.00
C ILE A 84 -2.38 -8.61 -1.53
N LYS A 85 -1.72 -7.91 -0.61
CA LYS A 85 -1.88 -8.13 0.83
C LYS A 85 -1.64 -6.83 1.60
N LYS A 86 -2.36 -6.65 2.70
CA LYS A 86 -2.06 -5.60 3.68
C LYS A 86 -2.35 -6.14 5.09
N GLY A 87 -1.68 -5.57 6.07
CA GLY A 87 -1.91 -5.94 7.46
C GLY A 87 -1.10 -5.11 8.43
N THR A 88 -1.31 -5.39 9.71
CA THR A 88 -0.52 -4.87 10.80
C THR A 88 0.15 -6.03 11.53
N PHE A 89 1.32 -5.79 12.10
CA PHE A 89 2.07 -6.82 12.83
C PHE A 89 2.89 -6.18 13.94
N ARG A 90 2.78 -6.73 15.16
CA ARG A 90 3.64 -6.36 16.28
C ARG A 90 4.77 -7.39 16.39
N GLY A 91 6.01 -6.97 16.26
CA GLY A 91 7.14 -7.88 16.31
C GLY A 91 8.49 -7.20 16.14
N MET A 92 9.47 -7.95 15.67
CA MET A 92 10.83 -7.46 15.48
C MET A 92 11.10 -7.00 14.04
N ASN A 93 10.60 -7.73 13.04
CA ASN A 93 10.85 -7.40 11.63
C ASN A 93 9.81 -8.03 10.68
N ILE A 94 9.71 -7.46 9.48
CA ILE A 94 9.01 -8.03 8.33
C ILE A 94 9.98 -8.06 7.15
N ASP A 95 10.05 -9.19 6.46
CA ASP A 95 10.86 -9.30 5.25
C ASP A 95 10.27 -10.28 4.23
N TRP A 96 10.86 -10.29 3.04
CA TRP A 96 10.57 -11.33 2.06
C TRP A 96 11.04 -12.70 2.55
N HIS A 97 10.27 -13.73 2.20
CA HIS A 97 10.62 -15.14 2.32
C HIS A 97 10.38 -15.78 0.96
N GLY A 98 11.35 -15.67 0.04
CA GLY A 98 11.18 -16.04 -1.36
C GLY A 98 10.33 -15.03 -2.15
N ASN A 99 9.87 -15.44 -3.33
CA ASN A 99 9.14 -14.55 -4.26
C ASN A 99 7.67 -14.33 -3.91
N THR A 100 7.03 -15.32 -3.30
CA THR A 100 5.57 -15.38 -3.11
C THR A 100 5.16 -15.42 -1.65
N SER A 101 6.08 -15.10 -0.73
CA SER A 101 5.76 -15.04 0.69
C SER A 101 6.57 -14.00 1.44
N ILE A 102 5.99 -13.51 2.53
CA ILE A 102 6.67 -12.65 3.50
C ILE A 102 6.80 -13.41 4.83
N LYS A 103 7.88 -13.13 5.57
CA LYS A 103 8.09 -13.61 6.93
C LYS A 103 7.84 -12.48 7.93
N LEU A 104 7.11 -12.80 8.98
CA LEU A 104 6.87 -11.94 10.13
C LEU A 104 7.66 -12.52 11.31
N ILE A 105 8.62 -11.76 11.81
CA ILE A 105 9.51 -12.21 12.89
C ILE A 105 8.95 -11.63 14.20
N PRO A 106 8.38 -12.47 15.09
CA PRO A 106 7.81 -12.00 16.35
C PRO A 106 8.90 -11.40 17.23
N TYR A 107 8.50 -10.48 18.10
CA TYR A 107 9.36 -10.02 19.18
C TYR A 107 9.36 -11.08 20.28
N VAL A 108 10.55 -11.50 20.70
CA VAL A 108 10.74 -12.44 21.81
C VAL A 108 11.21 -11.62 23.01
N GLY A 109 10.39 -11.58 24.06
CA GLY A 109 10.78 -10.95 25.32
C GLY A 109 11.76 -11.81 26.11
N MET A 110 12.33 -11.26 27.18
CA MET A 110 13.02 -12.09 28.16
C MET A 110 12.00 -12.96 28.89
N GLU A 111 12.19 -14.28 28.85
CA GLU A 111 11.46 -15.18 29.73
C GLU A 111 11.86 -14.88 31.18
N GLN A 112 10.87 -14.81 32.07
CA GLN A 112 11.17 -14.73 33.49
C GLN A 112 11.90 -16.00 33.90
N LYS A 113 12.99 -15.83 34.67
CA LYS A 113 13.71 -16.96 35.24
C LYS A 113 12.69 -17.84 35.97
N PRO A 114 12.62 -19.14 35.68
CA PRO A 114 11.66 -20.02 36.32
C PRO A 114 11.86 -19.94 37.84
N ASN A 115 10.76 -19.81 38.59
CA ASN A 115 10.79 -19.89 40.06
C ASN A 115 11.07 -21.32 40.55
N SER A 116 11.14 -22.29 39.64
CA SER A 116 11.36 -23.70 39.91
C SER A 116 12.85 -24.05 39.73
N GLU A 117 13.43 -24.73 40.72
CA GLU A 117 14.76 -25.33 40.62
C GLU A 117 14.77 -26.60 39.74
N ASN A 118 13.61 -27.08 39.28
CA ASN A 118 13.50 -28.29 38.48
C ASN A 118 13.71 -27.98 36.98
N PRO A 119 14.83 -28.43 36.35
CA PRO A 119 15.13 -28.13 34.95
C PRO A 119 14.18 -28.81 33.95
N GLU A 120 13.42 -29.83 34.35
CA GLU A 120 12.50 -30.54 33.44
C GLU A 120 11.14 -29.84 33.22
N GLU A 121 10.72 -28.95 34.13
CA GLU A 121 9.48 -28.16 33.94
C GLU A 121 9.63 -27.09 32.85
N VAL A 122 10.86 -26.62 32.60
CA VAL A 122 11.18 -25.56 31.63
C VAL A 122 11.07 -26.05 30.18
N LEU A 123 11.29 -27.35 29.95
CA LEU A 123 11.24 -27.94 28.61
C LEU A 123 9.80 -28.12 28.08
N SER A 124 8.80 -27.93 28.94
CA SER A 124 7.37 -28.10 28.59
C SER A 124 6.68 -26.78 28.20
N SER A 125 7.35 -25.63 28.32
CA SER A 125 6.81 -24.35 27.86
C SER A 125 7.05 -24.19 26.35
N ASP A 126 6.15 -24.76 25.56
CA ASP A 126 6.07 -24.65 24.10
C ASP A 126 5.71 -23.22 23.62
N THR A 127 6.28 -22.17 24.22
CA THR A 127 6.20 -20.80 23.69
C THR A 127 7.22 -20.62 22.57
N LEU A 128 7.13 -21.48 21.54
CA LEU A 128 7.88 -21.33 20.31
C LEU A 128 7.45 -20.01 19.66
N THR A 129 8.36 -19.05 19.70
CA THR A 129 8.31 -17.78 18.99
C THR A 129 8.48 -18.04 17.49
N GLN A 130 7.45 -18.64 16.91
CA GLN A 130 7.50 -19.13 15.55
C GLN A 130 7.39 -17.98 14.55
N ILE A 131 8.35 -17.91 13.63
CA ILE A 131 8.29 -17.03 12.48
C ILE A 131 7.05 -17.37 11.67
N GLN A 132 6.18 -16.38 11.45
CA GLN A 132 4.98 -16.58 10.66
C GLN A 132 5.29 -16.32 9.19
N ILE A 133 4.97 -17.29 8.33
CA ILE A 133 5.14 -17.15 6.87
C ILE A 133 3.77 -16.93 6.26
N ILE A 134 3.59 -15.79 5.59
CA ILE A 134 2.36 -15.48 4.87
C ILE A 134 2.61 -15.73 3.38
N LYS A 135 1.93 -16.72 2.82
CA LYS A 135 1.85 -16.93 1.38
C LYS A 135 0.97 -15.86 0.74
N LEU A 136 1.45 -15.33 -0.38
CA LEU A 136 0.75 -14.35 -1.20
C LEU A 136 0.13 -15.14 -2.36
N ASN A 137 -1.18 -15.36 -2.26
CA ASN A 137 -1.93 -15.98 -3.34
C ASN A 137 -1.96 -15.02 -4.52
N HIS A 138 -1.71 -15.57 -5.70
CA HIS A 138 -1.60 -14.84 -6.95
C HIS A 138 -2.88 -14.94 -7.78
#